data_AF-A0A8T4T7B2-F1
#
_entry.id   AF-A0A8T4T7B2-F1
#
_cell.length_a   1.000
_cell.length_b   1.000
_cell.length_c   1.000
_cell.angle_alpha   90.00
_cell.angle_beta   90.00
_cell.angle_gamma   90.00
#
_symmetry.space_group_name_H-M   'P 1'
#
loop_
_entity.id
_entity.type
_entity.pdbx_description
1 polymer ?
#
loop_
_entity_poly.entity_id
_entity_poly.type
_entity_poly.pdbx_seq_one_letter_code
_entity_poly.pdbx_strand_id
1 'polypeptide(L)'
;MKKLLIFLLLILLAWSPWITKSFAENLVNTKFEEKWKNYPDGCGFNCDGCGITNSFKFFFGYIVKIEYSCGMLPDRNEFHKTDSFFVSLFGSVHEI
;
A
#
# COMPACT_ATOMS: atom_id res chain seq x y z
N MET A 1 -32.04 14.55 -15.06
CA MET A 1 -30.72 14.28 -15.70
C MET A 1 -29.52 14.70 -14.84
N LYS A 2 -29.37 15.95 -14.39
CA LYS A 2 -28.20 16.39 -13.59
C LYS A 2 -27.93 15.56 -12.32
N LYS A 3 -28.96 15.21 -11.55
CA LYS A 3 -28.83 14.38 -10.33
C LYS A 3 -28.30 12.97 -10.60
N LEU A 4 -28.75 12.35 -11.69
CA LEU A 4 -28.29 11.02 -12.11
C LEU A 4 -26.81 11.06 -12.49
N LEU A 5 -26.38 12.09 -13.22
CA LEU A 5 -24.98 12.27 -13.59
C LEU A 5 -24.06 12.41 -12.37
N ILE A 6 -24.48 13.21 -11.36
CA ILE A 6 -23.72 13.36 -10.11
C ILE A 6 -23.60 12.00 -9.39
N PHE A 7 -24.68 11.24 -9.34
CA PHE A 7 -24.67 9.94 -8.68
C PHE A 7 -23.72 8.95 -9.38
N LEU A 8 -23.71 8.93 -10.72
CA LEU A 8 -22.78 8.11 -11.50
C LEU A 8 -21.31 8.53 -11.29
N LEU A 9 -21.02 9.83 -11.21
CA LEU A 9 -19.68 10.32 -10.93
C LEU A 9 -19.19 9.91 -9.54
N LEU A 10 -20.06 9.96 -8.53
CA LEU A 10 -19.72 9.52 -7.17
C LEU A 10 -19.42 8.02 -7.12
N ILE A 11 -20.20 7.19 -7.82
CA ILE A 11 -19.94 5.74 -7.93
C ILE A 11 -18.60 5.49 -8.62
N LEU A 12 -18.33 6.20 -9.72
CA LEU A 12 -17.07 6.08 -10.45
C LEU A 12 -15.86 6.45 -9.58
N LEU A 13 -15.97 7.53 -8.79
CA LEU A 13 -14.93 7.97 -7.86
C LEU A 13 -14.75 6.98 -6.71
N ALA A 14 -15.85 6.50 -6.13
CA ALA A 14 -15.83 5.53 -5.03
C ALA A 14 -15.22 4.19 -5.47
N TRP A 15 -15.45 3.76 -6.71
CA TRP A 15 -14.87 2.55 -7.26
C TRP A 15 -13.47 2.75 -7.84
N SER A 16 -13.08 3.97 -8.21
CA SER A 16 -11.74 4.34 -8.69
C SER A 16 -11.12 3.32 -9.69
N PRO A 17 -11.76 3.04 -10.85
CA PRO A 17 -11.35 1.98 -11.77
C PRO A 17 -9.91 2.08 -12.30
N TRP A 18 -9.37 3.29 -12.35
CA TRP A 18 -8.01 3.55 -12.84
C TRP A 18 -6.92 3.14 -11.84
N ILE A 19 -7.23 3.00 -10.55
CA ILE A 19 -6.30 2.42 -9.58
C ILE A 19 -6.47 0.91 -9.66
N THR A 20 -5.44 0.22 -10.13
CA THR A 20 -5.36 -1.25 -10.15
C THR A 20 -4.63 -1.76 -8.92
N LYS A 21 -4.79 -3.06 -8.61
CA LYS A 21 -4.05 -3.73 -7.54
C LYS A 21 -2.53 -3.55 -7.73
N SER A 22 -2.00 -3.87 -8.91
CA SER A 22 -0.57 -3.74 -9.21
C SER A 22 -0.08 -2.30 -9.10
N PHE A 23 -0.87 -1.31 -9.52
CA PHE A 23 -0.52 0.10 -9.34
C PHE A 23 -0.37 0.46 -7.85
N ALA A 24 -1.34 0.06 -7.02
CA ALA A 24 -1.30 0.33 -5.59
C ALA A 24 -0.12 -0.37 -4.90
N GLU A 25 0.11 -1.63 -5.23
CA GLU A 25 1.22 -2.45 -4.72
C GLU A 25 2.59 -1.83 -5.08
N ASN A 26 2.79 -1.49 -6.35
CA ASN A 26 4.04 -0.86 -6.81
C ASN A 26 4.27 0.47 -6.11
N LEU A 27 3.23 1.29 -5.95
CA LEU A 27 3.36 2.59 -5.32
C LEU A 27 3.72 2.48 -3.84
N VAL A 28 3.14 1.53 -3.11
CA VAL A 28 3.52 1.25 -1.71
C VAL A 28 4.97 0.75 -1.64
N ASN A 29 5.36 -0.16 -2.52
CA ASN A 29 6.74 -0.64 -2.58
C ASN A 29 7.73 0.51 -2.82
N THR A 30 7.49 1.35 -3.82
CA THR A 30 8.32 2.52 -4.12
C THR A 30 8.39 3.48 -2.92
N LYS A 31 7.26 3.76 -2.26
CA LYS A 31 7.25 4.65 -1.09
C LYS A 31 8.00 4.05 0.10
N PHE A 32 7.90 2.75 0.30
CA PHE A 32 8.64 2.05 1.34
C PHE A 32 10.15 2.08 1.06
N GLU A 33 10.57 1.78 -0.16
CA GLU A 33 11.98 1.86 -0.58
C GLU A 33 12.50 3.30 -0.44
N GLU A 34 11.73 4.30 -0.87
CA GLU A 34 12.07 5.72 -0.71
C GLU A 34 12.24 6.12 0.77
N LYS A 35 11.36 5.62 1.66
CA LYS A 35 11.41 5.88 3.12
C LYS A 35 12.72 5.36 3.73
N TRP A 36 13.22 4.21 3.28
CA TRP A 36 14.38 3.54 3.88
C TRP A 36 15.69 3.65 3.09
N LYS A 37 15.68 4.21 1.88
CA LYS A 37 16.82 4.31 0.96
C LYS A 37 18.13 4.84 1.57
N ASN A 38 18.02 5.77 2.51
CA ASN A 38 19.18 6.45 3.12
C ASN A 38 19.46 6.01 4.56
N TYR A 39 18.84 4.93 5.03
CA TYR A 39 18.99 4.41 6.38
C TYR A 39 19.76 3.08 6.33
N PRO A 40 21.04 3.04 6.71
CA PRO A 40 21.86 1.82 6.69
C PRO A 40 21.24 0.68 7.52
N ASP A 41 20.70 1.00 8.70
CA ASP A 41 19.97 0.06 9.56
C ASP A 41 18.44 0.16 9.33
N GLY A 42 18.04 0.47 8.10
CA GLY A 42 16.66 0.65 7.72
C GLY A 42 15.85 -0.65 7.75
N CYS A 43 14.63 -0.55 7.25
CA CYS A 43 13.75 -1.69 7.09
C CYS A 43 13.73 -2.18 5.65
N GLY A 44 13.49 -3.47 5.46
CA GLY A 44 13.53 -4.13 4.16
C GLY A 44 12.65 -5.38 4.13
N PHE A 45 12.43 -5.88 2.92
CA PHE A 45 11.68 -7.11 2.66
C PHE A 45 12.58 -8.36 2.61
N ASN A 46 13.81 -8.27 3.14
CA ASN A 46 14.80 -9.35 3.15
C ASN A 46 14.55 -10.32 4.33
N CYS A 47 13.36 -10.89 4.38
CA CYS A 47 12.94 -11.93 5.34
C CYS A 47 11.96 -12.90 4.67
N ASP A 48 11.85 -14.11 5.19
CA ASP A 48 10.96 -15.12 4.63
C ASP A 48 9.49 -14.70 4.76
N GLY A 49 8.77 -14.68 3.64
CA GLY A 49 7.37 -14.22 3.58
C GLY A 49 7.17 -12.70 3.63
N CYS A 50 8.23 -11.90 3.72
CA CYS A 50 8.15 -10.44 3.70
C CYS A 50 7.87 -9.87 2.31
N GLY A 51 7.34 -8.64 2.28
CA GLY A 51 6.83 -7.97 1.08
C GLY A 51 5.34 -7.69 1.20
N ILE A 52 4.64 -7.70 0.07
CA ILE A 52 3.20 -7.44 0.04
C ILE A 52 2.45 -8.72 0.42
N THR A 53 1.80 -8.72 1.57
CA THR A 53 1.09 -9.90 2.09
C THR A 53 -0.38 -9.91 1.68
N ASN A 54 -0.99 -8.75 1.48
CA ASN A 54 -2.36 -8.65 1.01
C ASN A 54 -2.64 -7.31 0.32
N SER A 55 -3.62 -7.29 -0.58
CA SER A 55 -4.10 -6.07 -1.21
C SER A 55 -5.55 -6.24 -1.66
N PHE A 56 -6.40 -5.26 -1.33
CA PHE A 56 -7.81 -5.32 -1.67
C PHE A 56 -8.39 -3.94 -1.98
N LYS A 57 -9.43 -3.94 -2.82
CA LYS A 57 -10.12 -2.72 -3.22
C LYS A 57 -10.88 -2.14 -2.03
N PHE A 58 -10.78 -0.83 -1.84
CA PHE A 58 -11.53 -0.10 -0.82
C PHE A 58 -12.22 1.11 -1.44
N PHE A 59 -13.19 1.71 -0.73
CA PHE A 59 -13.81 2.94 -1.21
C PHE A 59 -12.72 3.98 -1.47
N PHE A 60 -12.76 4.57 -2.68
CA PHE A 60 -11.83 5.60 -3.11
C PHE A 60 -10.36 5.14 -3.20
N GLY A 61 -10.08 3.83 -3.35
CA GLY A 61 -8.68 3.38 -3.38
C GLY A 61 -8.42 1.89 -3.22
N TYR A 62 -7.27 1.57 -2.62
CA TYR A 62 -6.83 0.23 -2.22
C TYR A 62 -6.26 0.27 -0.81
N ILE A 63 -6.40 -0.84 -0.09
CA ILE A 63 -5.59 -1.12 1.09
C ILE A 63 -4.54 -2.16 0.69
N VAL A 64 -3.29 -1.90 1.05
CA VAL A 64 -2.14 -2.77 0.82
C VAL A 64 -1.50 -3.05 2.17
N LYS A 65 -1.29 -4.33 2.48
CA LYS A 65 -0.60 -4.77 3.68
C LYS A 65 0.79 -5.26 3.29
N ILE A 66 1.78 -4.84 4.08
CA ILE A 66 3.15 -5.29 3.91
C ILE A 66 3.65 -5.92 5.20
N GLU A 67 4.63 -6.80 5.05
CA GLU A 67 5.41 -7.36 6.13
C GLU A 67 6.90 -7.15 5.86
N TYR A 68 7.67 -6.75 6.86
CA TYR A 68 9.08 -6.39 6.71
C TYR A 68 9.86 -6.59 8.01
N SER A 69 11.19 -6.57 7.92
CA SER A 69 12.11 -6.58 9.06
C SER A 69 13.03 -5.36 9.04
N CYS A 70 13.66 -5.04 10.17
CA CYS A 70 14.57 -3.88 10.27
C CYS A 70 15.88 -4.25 10.97
N GLY A 71 16.93 -3.46 10.73
CA GLY A 71 18.16 -3.51 11.52
C GLY A 71 19.00 -4.77 11.35
N MET A 72 18.90 -5.45 10.19
CA MET A 72 19.68 -6.65 9.85
C MET A 72 19.62 -7.75 10.93
N LEU A 73 18.47 -7.86 11.60
CA LEU A 73 18.21 -8.91 12.59
C LEU A 73 18.10 -10.28 11.90
N PRO A 74 18.39 -11.39 12.63
CA PRO A 74 18.16 -12.72 12.10
C PRO A 74 16.69 -12.89 11.71
N ASP A 75 16.45 -13.58 10.60
CA ASP A 75 15.12 -13.82 10.06
C ASP A 75 14.29 -14.69 11.01
N ARG A 76 13.47 -14.03 11.84
CA ARG A 76 12.59 -14.64 12.84
C ARG A 76 11.30 -13.85 12.90
N ASN A 77 10.16 -14.55 12.89
CA ASN A 77 8.81 -13.97 12.93
C ASN A 77 8.60 -12.94 14.06
N GLU A 78 9.31 -13.07 15.19
CA GLU A 78 9.25 -12.11 16.30
C GLU A 78 9.77 -10.70 15.95
N PHE A 79 10.56 -10.57 14.88
CA PHE A 79 11.09 -9.31 14.38
C PHE A 79 10.37 -8.79 13.13
N HIS A 80 9.37 -9.52 12.64
CA HIS A 80 8.57 -9.07 11.53
C HIS A 80 7.61 -7.99 12.00
N LYS A 81 7.46 -6.97 11.17
CA LYS A 81 6.54 -5.86 11.36
C LYS A 81 5.52 -5.88 10.23
N THR A 82 4.29 -5.53 10.55
CA THR A 82 3.20 -5.45 9.58
C THR A 82 2.61 -4.06 9.60
N ASP A 83 2.62 -3.40 8.44
CA ASP A 83 1.99 -2.11 8.26
C ASP A 83 0.90 -2.21 7.19
N SER A 84 -0.11 -1.35 7.30
CA SER A 84 -1.17 -1.21 6.32
C SER A 84 -1.12 0.18 5.69
N PHE A 85 -1.33 0.23 4.39
CA PHE A 85 -1.29 1.46 3.61
C PHE A 85 -2.58 1.63 2.82
N PHE A 86 -3.16 2.82 2.89
CA PHE A 86 -4.23 3.26 2.00
C PHE A 86 -3.65 4.01 0.80
N VAL A 87 -3.92 3.49 -0.40
CA VAL A 87 -3.62 4.16 -1.67
C VAL A 87 -4.89 4.82 -2.19
N SER A 88 -4.90 6.15 -2.22
CA SER A 88 -6.07 6.92 -2.65
C SER A 88 -6.30 6.87 -4.16
N LEU A 89 -7.51 7.26 -4.58
CA LEU A 89 -7.87 7.42 -5.99
C LEU A 89 -6.98 8.42 -6.75
N PHE A 90 -6.22 9.25 -6.05
CA PHE A 90 -5.32 10.24 -6.63
C PHE A 90 -3.85 9.77 -6.62
N GLY A 91 -3.57 8.55 -6.17
CA GLY A 91 -2.21 8.00 -6.11
C GLY A 91 -1.37 8.54 -4.95
N SER A 92 -2.00 8.95 -3.85
CA SER A 92 -1.29 9.23 -2.59
C SER A 92 -1.34 8.02 -1.66
N VAL A 93 -0.26 7.80 -0.90
CA VAL A 93 -0.08 6.67 0.03
C VAL A 93 -0.11 7.18 1.45
N HIS A 94 -0.90 6.54 2.31
CA HIS A 94 -1.05 6.88 3.73
C HIS A 94 -0.92 5.61 4.56
N GLU A 95 -0.12 5.66 5.62
CA GLU A 95 -0.06 4.58 6.63
C GLU A 95 -1.33 4.64 7.50
N ILE A 96 -1.98 3.49 7.76
CA ILE A 96 -3.28 3.39 8.47
C ILE A 96 -3.30 2.29 9.53
#